data_AF-A0A2A4VTY3-F1
#
_entry.id   AF-A0A2A4VTY3-F1
#
_cell.length_a   1.000
_cell.length_b   1.000
_cell.length_c   1.000
_cell.angle_alpha   90.00
_cell.angle_beta   90.00
_cell.angle_gamma   90.00
#
_symmetry.space_group_name_H-M   'P 1'
#
loop_
_entity.id
_entity.type
_entity.pdbx_description
1 polymer ?
#
loop_
_entity_poly.entity_id
_entity_poly.type
_entity_poly.pdbx_seq_one_letter_code
_entity_poly.pdbx_strand_id
1 'polypeptide(L)'
;MAKANSPIRLQNNLMQSATTVGALMHRSAAEQIEYWASLGQKVSDILSPEVLLSISAGLAKVSVKPTIDPVIDFDDIMQEVEIRSNSDELKKAIANNTIKYQASSHYPGLLEQVKPDGTITLGHFEGGEFVAEHKN
;
A
#
# COMPACT_ATOMS: atom_id res chain seq x y z
N MET A 1 -17.49 22.50 -29.01
CA MET A 1 -16.33 23.38 -29.23
C MET A 1 -16.20 23.62 -30.73
N ALA A 2 -15.88 24.84 -31.15
CA ALA A 2 -15.62 25.12 -32.57
C ALA A 2 -14.36 24.36 -33.02
N LYS A 3 -14.44 23.62 -34.13
CA LYS A 3 -13.29 22.93 -34.71
C LYS A 3 -12.44 23.94 -35.47
N ALA A 4 -11.14 23.97 -35.21
CA ALA A 4 -10.22 24.74 -36.03
C ALA A 4 -10.00 24.01 -37.36
N ASN A 5 -10.37 24.64 -38.49
CA ASN A 5 -10.11 24.11 -39.82
C ASN A 5 -8.78 24.67 -40.33
N SER A 6 -7.66 24.09 -39.88
CA SER A 6 -6.33 24.37 -40.43
C SER A 6 -5.68 23.07 -40.89
N PRO A 7 -5.21 22.96 -42.15
CA PRO A 7 -4.53 21.76 -42.62
C PRO A 7 -3.18 21.59 -41.90
N ILE A 8 -2.98 20.46 -41.23
CA ILE A 8 -1.70 20.09 -40.60
C ILE A 8 -1.17 18.83 -41.27
N ARG A 9 0.12 18.83 -41.62
CA ARG A 9 0.78 17.64 -42.16
C ARG A 9 1.14 16.70 -41.03
N LEU A 10 0.64 15.47 -41.09
CA LEU A 10 0.89 14.42 -40.12
C LEU A 10 1.68 13.27 -40.75
N GLN A 11 2.33 12.46 -39.91
CA GLN A 11 3.00 11.25 -40.38
C GLN A 11 1.96 10.23 -40.87
N ASN A 12 2.28 9.51 -41.94
CA ASN A 12 1.37 8.51 -42.52
C ASN A 12 1.04 7.37 -41.53
N ASN A 13 2.02 6.91 -40.75
CA ASN A 13 1.82 5.88 -39.74
C ASN A 13 0.83 6.34 -38.65
N LEU A 14 0.92 7.59 -38.20
CA LEU A 14 0.00 8.18 -37.23
C LEU A 14 -1.43 8.20 -37.80
N MET A 15 -1.59 8.62 -39.06
CA MET A 15 -2.90 8.65 -39.72
C MET A 15 -3.50 7.25 -39.91
N GLN A 16 -2.70 6.26 -40.28
CA GLN A 16 -3.14 4.87 -40.42
C GLN A 16 -3.56 4.27 -39.07
N SER A 17 -2.75 4.47 -38.02
CA SER A 17 -3.08 4.05 -36.66
C SER A 17 -4.35 4.71 -36.15
N ALA A 18 -4.50 6.02 -36.36
CA ALA A 18 -5.70 6.77 -35.97
C ALA A 18 -6.95 6.29 -36.71
N THR A 19 -6.85 5.97 -38.00
CA THR A 19 -7.96 5.43 -38.78
C THR A 19 -8.40 4.07 -38.26
N THR A 20 -7.43 3.20 -37.96
CA THR A 20 -7.69 1.83 -37.48
C THR A 20 -8.34 1.84 -36.09
N VAL A 21 -7.75 2.57 -35.14
CA VAL A 21 -8.28 2.66 -33.77
C VAL A 21 -9.57 3.47 -33.73
N GLY A 22 -9.66 4.54 -34.54
CA GLY A 22 -10.86 5.35 -34.67
C GLY A 22 -12.05 4.52 -35.15
N ALA A 23 -11.86 3.70 -36.19
CA ALA A 23 -12.92 2.82 -36.69
C ALA A 23 -13.46 1.87 -35.61
N LEU A 24 -12.55 1.29 -34.79
CA LEU A 24 -12.93 0.43 -33.66
C LEU A 24 -13.71 1.19 -32.57
N MET A 25 -13.37 2.45 -32.35
CA MET A 25 -13.94 3.31 -31.30
C MET A 25 -15.08 4.20 -31.80
N HIS A 26 -15.58 3.97 -33.02
CA HIS A 26 -16.60 4.79 -33.69
C HIS A 26 -16.25 6.28 -33.78
N ARG A 27 -15.00 6.58 -34.13
CA ARG A 27 -14.44 7.94 -34.28
C ARG A 27 -13.77 8.09 -35.64
N SER A 28 -13.81 9.29 -36.21
CA SER A 28 -12.96 9.66 -37.34
C SER A 28 -11.48 9.65 -36.94
N ALA A 29 -10.57 9.57 -37.92
CA ALA A 29 -9.13 9.64 -37.65
C ALA A 29 -8.74 10.96 -36.94
N ALA A 30 -9.37 12.08 -37.32
CA ALA A 30 -9.15 13.36 -36.66
C ALA A 30 -9.60 13.35 -35.20
N GLU A 31 -10.80 12.83 -34.92
CA GLU A 31 -11.30 12.70 -33.54
C GLU A 31 -10.45 11.75 -32.70
N GLN A 32 -9.91 10.68 -33.30
CA GLN A 32 -9.02 9.76 -32.61
C GLN A 32 -7.68 10.44 -32.24
N ILE A 33 -7.14 11.27 -33.13
CA ILE A 33 -5.94 12.06 -32.85
C ILE A 33 -6.21 13.10 -31.76
N GLU A 34 -7.35 13.80 -31.82
CA GLU A 34 -7.76 14.73 -30.77
C GLU A 34 -7.89 14.03 -29.41
N TYR A 35 -8.45 12.82 -29.39
CA TYR A 35 -8.55 12.02 -28.18
C TYR A 35 -7.18 11.68 -27.59
N TRP A 36 -6.24 11.20 -28.42
CA TRP A 36 -4.87 10.93 -27.96
C TRP A 36 -4.15 12.20 -27.49
N ALA A 37 -4.33 13.33 -28.18
CA ALA A 37 -3.76 14.60 -27.78
C ALA A 37 -4.31 15.07 -26.43
N SER A 38 -5.63 14.94 -26.22
CA SER A 38 -6.28 15.26 -24.94
C SER A 38 -5.78 14.37 -23.80
N LEU A 39 -5.63 13.06 -24.06
CA LEU A 39 -5.05 12.14 -23.08
C LEU A 39 -3.63 12.53 -22.72
N GLY A 40 -2.80 12.81 -23.73
CA GLY A 40 -1.41 13.26 -23.56
C GLY A 40 -1.30 14.53 -22.71
N GLN A 41 -2.15 15.54 -22.96
CA GLN A 41 -2.18 16.75 -22.13
C GLN A 41 -2.58 16.48 -20.67
N LYS A 42 -3.51 15.55 -20.42
CA LYS A 42 -3.95 15.25 -19.05
C LYS A 42 -2.89 14.56 -18.20
N VAL A 43 -1.95 13.88 -18.84
CA VAL A 43 -0.92 13.08 -18.15
C VAL A 43 0.48 13.69 -18.29
N SER A 44 0.63 14.83 -18.96
CA SER A 44 1.96 15.42 -19.25
C SER A 44 2.73 15.82 -18.00
N ASP A 45 2.02 16.12 -16.91
CA ASP A 45 2.65 16.54 -15.65
C ASP A 45 3.19 15.35 -14.85
N ILE A 46 2.77 14.12 -15.17
CA ILE A 46 3.11 12.89 -14.45
C ILE A 46 3.90 11.87 -15.30
N LEU A 47 3.78 11.93 -16.63
CA LEU A 47 4.48 11.04 -17.56
C LEU A 47 5.47 11.84 -18.42
N SER A 48 6.73 11.90 -17.98
CA SER A 48 7.82 12.50 -18.77
C SER A 48 8.17 11.64 -20.00
N PRO A 49 8.85 12.21 -21.01
CA PRO A 49 9.36 11.44 -22.14
C PRO A 49 10.25 10.25 -21.75
N GLU A 50 11.08 10.38 -20.70
CA GLU A 50 11.92 9.26 -20.24
C GLU A 50 11.09 8.13 -19.61
N VAL A 51 10.03 8.49 -18.88
CA VAL A 51 9.09 7.52 -18.30
C VAL A 51 8.35 6.77 -19.41
N LEU A 52 7.86 7.48 -20.44
CA LEU A 52 7.20 6.88 -21.60
C LEU A 52 8.13 5.93 -22.36
N LEU A 53 9.40 6.31 -22.53
CA LEU A 53 10.40 5.43 -23.15
C LEU A 53 10.62 4.16 -22.33
N SER A 54 10.76 4.30 -21.01
CA SER A 54 10.94 3.17 -20.09
C SER A 54 9.74 2.21 -20.12
N ILE A 55 8.52 2.73 -20.19
CA ILE A 55 7.30 1.93 -20.36
C ILE A 55 7.33 1.19 -21.70
N SER A 56 7.66 1.89 -22.79
CA SER A 56 7.70 1.29 -24.13
C SER A 56 8.76 0.18 -24.27
N ALA A 57 9.85 0.28 -23.52
CA ALA A 57 10.92 -0.72 -23.45
C ALA A 57 10.60 -1.87 -22.48
N GLY A 58 9.46 -1.83 -21.78
CA GLY A 58 9.08 -2.84 -20.79
C GLY A 58 9.85 -2.75 -19.46
N LEU A 59 10.57 -1.65 -19.23
CA LEU A 59 11.38 -1.42 -18.04
C LEU A 59 10.58 -0.74 -16.90
N ALA A 60 9.40 -0.20 -17.21
CA ALA A 60 8.51 0.42 -16.26
C ALA A 60 7.05 0.06 -16.53
N LYS A 61 6.20 0.20 -15.49
CA LYS A 61 4.75 -0.02 -15.58
C LYS A 61 4.00 1.15 -14.95
N VAL A 62 2.85 1.50 -15.52
CA VAL A 62 1.93 2.48 -14.94
C VAL A 62 1.04 1.77 -13.93
N SER A 63 0.93 2.32 -12.72
CA SER A 63 0.00 1.86 -11.69
C SER A 63 -0.86 3.03 -11.25
N VAL A 64 -2.18 2.89 -11.37
CA VAL A 64 -3.15 3.87 -10.87
C VAL A 64 -3.58 3.44 -9.47
N LYS A 65 -3.54 4.35 -8.51
CA LYS A 65 -4.07 4.14 -7.16
C LYS A 65 -5.17 5.17 -6.90
N PRO A 66 -6.26 4.80 -6.20
CA PRO A 66 -7.23 5.77 -5.73
C PRO A 66 -6.56 6.83 -4.85
N THR A 67 -6.96 8.10 -5.01
CA THR A 67 -6.49 9.20 -4.17
C THR A 67 -7.20 9.25 -2.82
N ILE A 68 -8.32 8.54 -2.71
CA ILE A 68 -9.10 8.42 -1.48
C ILE A 68 -8.74 7.07 -0.89
N ASP A 69 -8.14 7.07 0.29
CA ASP A 69 -7.97 5.85 1.06
C ASP A 69 -9.35 5.22 1.30
N PRO A 70 -9.50 3.90 1.12
CA PRO A 70 -10.75 3.24 1.45
C PRO A 70 -11.13 3.61 2.88
N VAL A 71 -12.41 3.87 3.12
CA VAL A 71 -12.92 4.10 4.48
C VAL A 71 -12.51 2.89 5.30
N ILE A 72 -11.60 3.12 6.25
CA ILE A 72 -11.17 2.10 7.18
C ILE A 72 -12.33 1.94 8.16
N ASP A 73 -13.03 0.81 8.07
CA ASP A 73 -14.00 0.44 9.09
C ASP A 73 -13.23 -0.03 10.34
N PHE A 74 -13.53 0.60 11.47
CA PHE A 74 -12.93 0.22 12.74
C PHE A 74 -13.34 -1.20 13.14
N ASP A 75 -14.56 -1.61 12.80
CA ASP A 75 -15.05 -2.94 13.12
C ASP A 75 -14.30 -4.03 12.32
N ASP A 76 -13.94 -3.74 11.06
CA ASP A 76 -13.11 -4.65 10.24
C ASP A 76 -11.71 -4.82 10.83
N ILE A 77 -11.08 -3.72 11.27
CA ILE A 77 -9.78 -3.77 11.96
C ILE A 77 -9.91 -4.60 13.24
N MET A 78 -10.95 -4.35 14.02
CA MET A 78 -11.12 -5.00 15.32
C MET A 78 -11.40 -6.49 15.15
N GLN A 79 -12.20 -6.87 14.15
CA GLN A 79 -12.44 -8.25 13.78
C GLN A 79 -11.17 -8.96 13.33
N GLU A 80 -10.30 -8.31 12.56
CA GLU A 80 -9.01 -8.89 12.16
C GLU A 80 -8.09 -9.12 13.38
N VAL A 81 -8.06 -8.18 14.33
CA VAL A 81 -7.32 -8.33 15.59
C VAL A 81 -7.88 -9.48 16.43
N GLU A 82 -9.20 -9.63 16.51
CA GLU A 82 -9.87 -10.72 17.21
C GLU A 82 -9.59 -12.09 16.57
N ILE A 83 -9.62 -12.18 15.24
CA ILE A 83 -9.27 -13.42 14.52
C ILE A 83 -7.82 -13.82 14.80
N ARG A 84 -6.90 -12.84 14.81
CA ARG A 84 -5.47 -13.08 15.08
C ARG A 84 -5.18 -13.39 16.55
N SER A 85 -5.97 -12.84 17.49
CA SER A 85 -5.87 -13.17 18.91
C SER A 85 -6.37 -14.58 19.22
N ASN A 86 -7.44 -15.01 18.54
CA ASN A 86 -8.04 -16.34 18.67
C ASN A 86 -7.24 -17.46 17.97
N SER A 87 -6.38 -17.13 17.00
CA SER A 87 -5.61 -18.11 16.22
C SER A 87 -4.21 -18.42 16.78
N ASP A 88 -3.89 -17.99 18.00
CA ASP A 88 -2.54 -18.04 18.61
C ASP A 88 -1.42 -17.33 17.81
N GLU A 89 -1.72 -16.79 16.62
CA GLU A 89 -0.78 -16.04 15.79
C GLU A 89 -0.32 -14.76 16.47
N LEU A 90 -1.23 -14.05 17.14
CA LEU A 90 -0.87 -12.88 17.95
C LEU A 90 0.04 -13.27 19.12
N LYS A 91 -0.22 -14.39 19.79
CA LYS A 91 0.64 -14.88 20.88
C LYS A 91 2.03 -15.23 20.38
N LYS A 92 2.14 -15.85 19.19
CA LYS A 92 3.41 -16.16 18.52
C LYS A 92 4.15 -14.90 18.09
N ALA A 93 3.47 -13.93 17.48
CA ALA A 93 4.06 -12.66 17.06
C ALA A 93 4.59 -11.84 18.23
N ILE A 94 3.86 -11.81 19.35
CA ILE A 94 4.31 -11.16 20.60
C ILE A 94 5.44 -12.00 21.26
N ALA A 95 5.50 -13.32 21.04
CA ALA A 95 6.52 -14.23 21.57
C ALA A 95 7.85 -14.26 20.80
N ASN A 96 8.10 -13.29 19.90
CA ASN A 96 9.33 -13.19 19.12
C ASN A 96 10.57 -12.91 19.98
N ASN A 97 11.05 -13.93 20.71
CA ASN A 97 12.31 -13.99 21.44
C ASN A 97 12.62 -12.77 22.34
N THR A 98 11.58 -12.11 22.85
CA THR A 98 11.67 -10.94 23.73
C THR A 98 11.18 -11.26 25.13
N ILE A 99 11.74 -10.56 26.11
CA ILE A 99 11.32 -10.62 27.50
C ILE A 99 9.93 -9.98 27.61
N LYS A 100 9.01 -10.64 28.32
CA LYS A 100 7.65 -10.15 28.57
C LYS A 100 7.44 -9.90 30.06
N TYR A 101 6.58 -8.94 30.37
CA TYR A 101 6.12 -8.67 31.73
C TYR A 101 4.62 -8.82 31.79
N GLN A 102 4.13 -9.55 32.79
CA GLN A 102 2.70 -9.69 33.07
C GLN A 102 2.44 -9.56 34.56
N ALA A 103 1.23 -9.16 34.95
CA ALA A 103 0.85 -9.13 36.36
C ALA A 103 0.84 -10.56 36.92
N SER A 104 1.43 -10.78 38.10
CA SER A 104 1.36 -12.09 38.72
C SER A 104 -0.04 -12.36 39.25
N SER A 105 -0.60 -13.50 38.84
CA SER A 105 -1.89 -13.98 39.35
C SER A 105 -1.80 -14.49 40.80
N HIS A 106 -0.60 -14.91 41.23
CA HIS A 106 -0.37 -15.51 42.54
C HIS A 106 0.16 -14.51 43.57
N TYR A 107 0.83 -13.45 43.11
CA TYR A 107 1.43 -12.44 43.99
C TYR A 107 0.98 -11.03 43.58
N PRO A 108 -0.18 -10.56 44.09
CA PRO A 108 -0.65 -9.22 43.83
C PRO A 108 0.40 -8.16 44.18
N GLY A 109 0.65 -7.24 43.26
CA GLY A 109 1.68 -6.20 43.40
C GLY A 109 3.04 -6.56 42.78
N LEU A 110 3.25 -7.81 42.34
CA LEU A 110 4.45 -8.24 41.62
C LEU A 110 4.16 -8.52 40.14
N LEU A 111 5.21 -8.42 39.33
CA LEU A 111 5.24 -8.77 37.92
C LEU A 111 6.01 -10.08 37.70
N GLU A 112 5.55 -10.85 36.73
CA GLU A 112 6.26 -12.00 36.17
C GLU A 112 7.04 -11.54 34.94
N GLN A 113 8.37 -11.60 35.00
CA GLN A 113 9.25 -11.51 33.86
C GLN A 113 9.36 -12.88 33.20
N VAL A 114 8.76 -13.04 32.03
CA VAL A 114 8.79 -14.27 31.24
C VAL A 114 9.86 -14.13 30.15
N LYS A 115 10.92 -14.93 30.26
CA LYS A 115 11.99 -15.00 29.26
C LYS A 115 11.55 -15.84 28.05
N PRO A 116 12.23 -15.70 26.89
CA PRO A 116 11.92 -16.49 25.70
C PRO A 116 12.03 -18.01 25.88
N ASP A 117 12.87 -18.46 26.82
CA ASP A 117 13.04 -19.87 27.17
C ASP A 117 11.93 -20.41 28.09
N GLY A 118 10.96 -19.57 28.46
CA GLY A 118 9.86 -19.90 29.37
C GLY A 118 10.20 -19.74 30.85
N THR A 119 11.41 -19.30 31.20
CA THR A 119 11.77 -19.01 32.59
C THR A 119 10.99 -17.80 33.10
N ILE A 120 10.33 -17.96 34.26
CA ILE A 120 9.56 -16.91 34.91
C ILE A 120 10.30 -16.44 36.16
N THR A 121 10.55 -15.14 36.25
CA THR A 121 11.11 -14.48 37.43
C THR A 121 10.12 -13.48 38.00
N LEU A 122 9.81 -13.55 39.29
CA LEU A 122 8.95 -12.56 39.96
C LEU A 122 9.76 -11.33 40.37
N GLY A 123 9.15 -10.16 40.32
CA GLY A 123 9.81 -8.91 40.69
C GLY A 123 8.96 -7.67 40.50
N HIS A 124 9.59 -6.51 40.55
CA HIS A 124 8.96 -5.22 40.31
C HIS A 124 9.93 -4.28 39.59
N PHE A 125 9.45 -3.14 39.09
CA PHE A 125 10.32 -2.11 38.53
C PHE A 125 10.67 -1.08 39.59
N GLU A 126 11.97 -0.82 39.74
CA GLU A 126 12.50 0.26 40.57
C GLU A 126 13.49 1.07 39.71
N GLY A 127 13.28 2.39 39.62
CA GLY A 127 14.14 3.25 38.78
C GLY A 127 14.14 2.91 37.29
N GLY A 128 13.16 2.13 36.80
CA GLY A 128 13.09 1.66 35.41
C GLY A 128 13.84 0.34 35.15
N GLU A 129 14.49 -0.24 36.17
CA GLU A 129 15.11 -1.57 36.10
C GLU A 129 14.23 -2.61 36.76
N PHE A 130 14.19 -3.82 36.19
CA PHE A 130 13.44 -4.93 36.77
C PHE A 130 14.27 -5.58 37.88
N VAL A 131 13.78 -5.52 39.11
CA VAL A 131 14.41 -6.09 40.30
C VAL A 131 13.71 -7.40 40.65
N ALA A 132 14.45 -8.50 40.59
CA ALA A 132 13.95 -9.82 40.95
C ALA A 132 13.70 -9.92 42.47
N GLU A 133 12.52 -10.37 42.86
CA GLU A 133 12.15 -10.57 44.25
C GLU A 133 12.14 -12.07 44.55
N HIS A 134 13.19 -12.54 45.24
CA HIS A 134 13.29 -13.91 45.70
C HIS A 134 12.52 -14.04 47.03
N LYS A 135 11.39 -14.75 47.00
CA LYS A 135 10.72 -15.19 48.23
C LYS A 135 11.13 -16.64 48.53
N ASN A 136 11.62 -16.86 49.76
CA ASN A 136 11.84 -18.18 50.35
C ASN A 136 10.53 -18.96 50.47
#